data_AF-A0A1Z3U679-F1
#
_entry.id   AF-A0A1Z3U679-F1
#
_cell.length_a   1.000
_cell.length_b   1.000
_cell.length_c   1.000
_cell.angle_alpha   90.00
_cell.angle_beta   90.00
_cell.angle_gamma   90.00
#
_symmetry.space_group_name_H-M   'P 1'
#
loop_
_entity.id
_entity.type
_entity.pdbx_description
1 polymer ?
#
loop_
_entity_poly.entity_id
_entity_poly.type
_entity_poly.pdbx_seq_one_letter_code
_entity_poly.pdbx_strand_id
1 'polypeptide(L)' 'MLGYLFLRAHVAVQAVTAPIRNRKVARAFAAQRDLSDAKDRLRRAILRKDKRSIHHAEAEVHRARTAQLSAERAMGWRV' A
#
# COMPACT_ATOMS: atom_id res chain seq x y z
N MET A 1 -27.50 -32.26 5.56
CA MET A 1 -26.99 -31.92 4.21
C MET A 1 -26.78 -30.42 3.95
N LEU A 2 -27.63 -29.52 4.47
CA LEU A 2 -27.48 -28.06 4.28
C LEU A 2 -26.13 -27.48 4.75
N GLY A 3 -25.62 -27.87 5.93
CA GLY A 3 -24.35 -27.34 6.46
C GLY A 3 -23.12 -27.62 5.58
N TYR A 4 -23.10 -28.73 4.85
CA TYR A 4 -22.01 -29.09 3.94
C TYR A 4 -22.02 -28.23 2.66
N LEU A 5 -23.21 -27.81 2.22
CA LEU A 5 -23.39 -26.91 1.08
C LEU A 5 -22.88 -25.50 1.42
N PHE A 6 -23.21 -24.99 2.61
CA PHE A 6 -22.70 -23.70 3.10
C PHE A 6 -21.18 -23.70 3.30
N LEU A 7 -20.61 -24.80 3.83
CA LEU A 7 -19.17 -24.94 3.98
C LEU A 7 -18.45 -24.90 2.63
N ARG A 8 -18.96 -25.63 1.62
CA ARG A 8 -18.40 -25.62 0.26
C ARG A 8 -18.53 -24.25 -0.41
N ALA A 9 -19.66 -23.58 -0.26
CA ALA A 9 -19.86 -22.22 -0.76
C ALA A 9 -18.88 -21.24 -0.08
N HIS A 10 -18.66 -21.38 1.22
CA HIS A 10 -17.71 -20.56 1.98
C HIS A 10 -16.27 -20.77 1.50
N VAL A 11 -15.82 -22.02 1.32
CA VAL A 11 -14.49 -22.34 0.82
C VAL A 11 -14.30 -21.85 -0.63
N ALA A 12 -15.32 -21.97 -1.49
CA ALA A 12 -15.28 -21.45 -2.84
C ALA A 12 -15.14 -19.91 -2.87
N VAL A 13 -15.90 -19.21 -2.01
CA VAL A 13 -15.79 -17.75 -1.87
C VAL A 13 -14.42 -17.34 -1.34
N GLN A 14 -13.87 -18.06 -0.36
CA GLN A 14 -12.51 -17.82 0.14
C GLN A 14 -11.46 -18.05 -0.95
N ALA A 15 -11.59 -19.11 -1.75
CA ALA A 15 -10.66 -19.40 -2.84
C ALA A 15 -10.66 -18.31 -3.93
N VAL A 16 -11.83 -17.72 -4.22
CA VAL A 16 -11.97 -16.63 -5.21
C VAL A 16 -11.46 -15.29 -4.63
N THR A 17 -11.71 -15.03 -3.35
CA THR A 17 -11.37 -13.74 -2.71
C THR A 17 -9.94 -13.66 -2.17
N ALA A 18 -9.31 -14.79 -1.82
CA ALA A 18 -7.95 -14.82 -1.29
C ALA A 18 -6.89 -14.23 -2.25
N PRO A 19 -6.90 -14.52 -3.57
CA PRO A 19 -5.97 -13.90 -4.51
C PRO A 19 -6.14 -12.38 -4.59
N ILE A 20 -7.38 -11.89 -4.54
CA ILE A 20 -7.71 -10.47 -4.57
C ILE A 20 -7.17 -9.79 -3.31
N ARG A 21 -7.41 -10.40 -2.14
CA ARG A 21 -6.88 -9.92 -0.85
C ARG A 21 -5.35 -9.88 -0.87
N ASN A 22 -4.69 -10.95 -1.33
CA ASN A 22 -3.22 -11.01 -1.40
C ASN A 22 -2.64 -9.95 -2.33
N ARG A 23 -3.28 -9.68 -3.49
CA ARG A 23 -2.86 -8.60 -4.40
C ARG A 23 -3.01 -7.22 -3.78
N LYS A 24 -4.10 -6.96 -3.05
CA LYS A 24 -4.31 -5.68 -2.36
C LYS A 24 -3.29 -5.47 -1.23
N VAL A 25 -3.03 -6.52 -0.45
CA VAL A 25 -2.01 -6.52 0.61
C VAL A 25 -0.61 -6.24 0.03
N ALA A 26 -0.23 -6.94 -1.04
CA ALA A 26 1.05 -6.72 -1.70
C ALA A 26 1.22 -5.29 -2.22
N ARG A 27 0.16 -4.70 -2.79
CA ARG A 27 0.16 -3.30 -3.24
C ARG A 27 0.29 -2.31 -2.08
N ALA A 28 -0.37 -2.58 -0.95
CA ALA A 28 -0.25 -1.74 0.25
C ALA A 28 1.18 -1.75 0.81
N PHE A 29 1.81 -2.94 0.90
CA PHE A 29 3.21 -3.05 1.32
C PHE A 29 4.19 -2.38 0.34
N ALA A 30 3.96 -2.51 -0.96
CA ALA A 30 4.78 -1.83 -1.97
C ALA A 30 4.70 -0.30 -1.79
N ALA A 31 3.49 0.25 -1.65
CA ALA A 31 3.30 1.69 -1.46
C ALA A 31 3.89 2.20 -0.12
N GLN A 32 3.86 1.39 0.94
CA GLN A 32 4.55 1.71 2.20
C GLN A 32 6.07 1.76 2.02
N ARG A 33 6.63 0.80 1.28
CA ARG A 33 8.07 0.76 0.98
C ARG A 33 8.49 1.98 0.15
N ASP A 34 7.72 2.31 -0.89
CA ASP A 34 7.99 3.48 -1.75
C ASP A 34 7.98 4.78 -0.95
N LEU A 35 7.07 4.93 0.02
CA LEU A 35 7.05 6.09 0.92
C LEU A 35 8.29 6.14 1.82
N SER A 36 8.73 5.00 2.34
CA SER A 36 9.96 4.93 3.15
C SER A 36 11.17 5.36 2.33
N ASP A 37 11.31 4.83 1.12
CA ASP A 37 12.42 5.16 0.22
C ASP A 37 12.41 6.64 -0.18
N ALA A 38 11.23 7.22 -0.44
CA ALA A 38 11.07 8.65 -0.73
C ALA A 38 11.50 9.52 0.46
N LYS A 39 11.14 9.13 1.70
CA LYS A 39 11.58 9.84 2.91
C LYS A 39 13.10 9.77 3.11
N ASP A 40 13.71 8.64 2.79
CA ASP A 40 15.17 8.49 2.87
C ASP A 40 15.90 9.32 1.80
N ARG A 41 15.32 9.47 0.61
CA ARG A 41 15.83 10.40 -0.41
C ARG A 41 15.71 11.84 0.04
N LEU A 42 14.58 12.23 0.63
CA LEU A 42 14.38 13.56 1.20
C LEU A 42 15.41 13.83 2.31
N ARG A 43 15.60 12.89 3.25
CA ARG A 43 16.61 13.01 4.30
C ARG A 43 18.00 13.22 3.72
N ARG A 44 18.39 12.46 2.69
CA ARG A 44 19.68 12.62 2.01
C ARG A 44 19.79 13.96 1.25
N ALA A 45 18.71 14.47 0.69
CA ALA A 45 18.68 15.78 0.05
C ALA A 45 18.86 16.93 1.09
N ILE A 46 18.18 16.82 2.24
CA ILE A 46 18.31 17.75 3.37
C ILE A 46 19.75 17.76 3.89
N LEU A 47 20.36 16.59 4.10
CA LEU A 47 21.75 16.48 4.54
C LEU A 47 22.74 17.14 3.57
N ARG A 48 22.48 17.06 2.25
CA ARG A 48 23.27 17.73 1.21
C ARG A 48 22.98 19.22 1.05
N LYS A 49 21.97 19.75 1.77
CA LYS A 49 21.51 21.16 1.71
C LYS A 49 21.16 21.65 0.30
N ASP A 50 20.83 20.74 -0.62
CA ASP A 50 20.41 21.07 -1.98
C ASP A 50 18.90 21.35 -2.00
N LYS A 51 18.55 22.64 -2.00
CA LYS A 51 17.15 23.12 -1.99
C LYS A 51 16.32 22.59 -3.17
N ARG A 52 16.93 22.41 -4.36
CA ARG A 52 16.19 21.93 -5.54
C ARG A 52 15.86 20.44 -5.40
N SER A 53 16.83 19.66 -4.94
CA SER A 53 16.62 18.24 -4.64
C SER A 53 15.66 18.02 -3.49
N ILE A 54 15.63 18.90 -2.49
CA ILE A 54 14.68 18.85 -1.36
C ILE A 54 13.25 19.01 -1.89
N HIS A 55 12.96 20.06 -2.66
CA HIS A 55 11.61 20.26 -3.21
C HIS A 55 11.13 19.11 -4.11
N HIS A 56 12.03 18.55 -4.91
CA HIS A 56 11.69 17.39 -5.73
C HIS A 56 11.38 16.16 -4.86
N ALA A 57 12.20 15.90 -3.84
CA ALA A 57 12.00 14.78 -2.93
C ALA A 57 10.74 14.95 -2.05
N GLU A 58 10.39 16.18 -1.66
CA GLU A 58 9.12 16.47 -0.97
C GLU A 58 7.93 16.11 -1.85
N ALA A 59 7.94 16.51 -3.12
CA ALA A 59 6.89 16.15 -4.07
C ALA A 59 6.78 14.63 -4.26
N GLU A 60 7.91 13.90 -4.30
CA GLU A 60 7.93 12.44 -4.33
C GLU A 60 7.30 11.82 -3.07
N VAL A 61 7.64 12.34 -1.88
CA VAL A 61 7.06 11.88 -0.60
C VAL A 61 5.55 12.11 -0.59
N HIS A 62 5.06 13.25 -1.06
CA HIS A 62 3.62 13.52 -1.13
C HIS A 62 2.92 12.54 -2.08
N ARG A 63 3.47 12.29 -3.28
CA ARG A 63 2.91 11.31 -4.23
C ARG A 63 2.89 9.91 -3.64
N ALA A 64 3.99 9.47 -3.03
CA ALA A 64 4.09 8.17 -2.38
C ALA A 64 3.11 8.05 -1.21
N ARG A 65 2.89 9.13 -0.45
CA ARG A 65 1.90 9.17 0.63
C ARG A 65 0.48 9.07 0.10
N THR A 66 0.16 9.72 -1.02
CA THR A 66 -1.16 9.58 -1.65
C THR A 66 -1.39 8.15 -2.15
N ALA A 67 -0.38 7.52 -2.75
CA ALA A 67 -0.42 6.10 -3.14
C ALA A 67 -0.62 5.20 -1.90
N GLN A 68 0.17 5.46 -0.85
CA GLN A 68 -0.04 5.16 0.57
C GLN A 68 -1.52 4.94 0.92
N LEU A 69 -2.17 6.08 1.10
CA LEU A 69 -3.53 6.21 1.61
C LEU A 69 -4.55 5.59 0.65
N SER A 70 -4.30 5.61 -0.66
CA SER A 70 -5.17 4.96 -1.64
C SER A 70 -5.17 3.43 -1.48
N ALA A 71 -4.00 2.83 -1.20
CA ALA A 71 -3.87 1.41 -1.00
C ALA A 71 -4.49 0.97 0.34
N GLU A 72 -4.30 1.78 1.40
CA GLU A 72 -4.94 1.57 2.71
C GLU A 72 -6.48 1.66 2.62
N ARG A 73 -7.01 2.64 1.87
CA ARG A 73 -8.45 2.73 1.58
C ARG A 73 -8.97 1.52 0.81
N ALA A 74 -8.24 1.04 -0.21
CA ALA A 74 -8.63 -0.14 -1.00
C ALA A 74 -8.63 -1.45 -0.18
N MET A 75 -7.86 -1.47 0.91
CA MET A 75 -7.82 -2.52 1.92
C MET A 75 -8.93 -2.42 2.97
N GLY A 76 -9.65 -1.30 3.04
CA GLY A 76 -10.65 -1.03 4.08
C GLY A 76 -10.03 -0.74 5.45
N TRP A 77 -8.75 -0.38 5.50
CA TRP A 77 -8.13 0.08 6.73
C TRP A 77 -8.63 1.49 7.04
N ARG A 78 -9.04 1.73 8.30
CA ARG A 78 -9.33 3.10 8.76
C ARG A 78 -8.02 3.87 8.76
N VAL A 79 -7.94 4.86 7.89
CA VAL A 79 -6.84 5.83 7.76
C VAL A 79 -7.06 6.98 8.74
#